data_AF-A0A1F6HL76-F1
#
_entry.id   AF-A0A1F6HL76-F1
#
_cell.length_a   1.000
_cell.length_b   1.000
_cell.length_c   1.000
_cell.angle_alpha   90.00
_cell.angle_beta   90.00
_cell.angle_gamma   90.00
#
_symmetry.space_group_name_H-M   'P 1'
#
loop_
_entity.id
_entity.type
_entity.pdbx_description
1 polymer ?
#
loop_
_entity_poly.entity_id
_entity_poly.type
_entity_poly.pdbx_seq_one_letter_code
_entity_poly.pdbx_strand_id
1 'polypeptide(L)'
;MCYHKFMKYLLMFFGVLAFLVLAFFVLSTPTVNSLFSCLSEYNFKMGNNIAIAREERWNKEKVCTAGKPALVEFLSCYSSVGSKSLFPVDLVSQITRMIKPGTIGGDVNEAIKIHNSSCIDYPEAQIL
;
A
#
# COMPACT_ATOMS: atom_id res chain seq x y z
N MET A 1 20.07 -34.64 -31.10
CA MET A 1 20.32 -33.58 -30.08
C MET A 1 19.30 -32.41 -30.10
N CYS A 2 18.53 -32.17 -31.17
CA CYS A 2 17.61 -31.01 -31.24
C CYS A 2 16.35 -31.12 -30.35
N TYR A 3 15.80 -32.32 -30.15
CA TYR A 3 14.54 -32.53 -29.41
C TYR A 3 14.63 -32.11 -27.93
N HIS A 4 15.78 -32.35 -27.29
CA HIS A 4 16.01 -32.03 -25.88
C HIS A 4 16.13 -30.52 -25.63
N LYS A 5 16.64 -29.75 -26.60
CA LYS A 5 16.65 -28.28 -26.51
C LYS A 5 15.23 -27.72 -26.70
N PHE A 6 14.49 -28.23 -27.70
CA PHE A 6 13.11 -27.82 -27.96
C PHE A 6 12.18 -28.06 -26.76
N MET A 7 12.26 -29.25 -26.15
CA MET A 7 11.45 -29.62 -24.99
C MET A 7 11.75 -28.75 -23.75
N LYS A 8 13.00 -28.30 -23.57
CA LYS A 8 13.37 -27.33 -22.52
C LYS A 8 12.76 -25.95 -22.74
N TYR A 9 12.78 -25.44 -23.97
CA TYR A 9 12.15 -24.15 -24.29
C TYR A 9 10.62 -24.21 -24.12
N LEU A 10 10.01 -25.34 -24.50
CA LEU A 10 8.57 -25.57 -24.32
C LEU A 10 8.18 -25.56 -22.83
N LEU A 11 8.93 -26.28 -21.99
CA LEU A 11 8.73 -26.28 -20.52
C LEU A 11 8.93 -24.90 -19.91
N MET A 12 9.96 -24.17 -20.35
CA MET A 12 10.21 -22.79 -19.90
C MET A 12 9.06 -21.87 -20.30
N PHE A 13 8.55 -21.99 -21.53
CA PHE A 13 7.39 -21.22 -22.00
C PHE A 13 6.14 -21.50 -21.18
N PHE A 14 5.81 -22.78 -20.92
CA PHE A 14 4.67 -23.12 -20.07
C PHE A 14 4.86 -22.64 -18.62
N GLY A 15 6.08 -22.69 -18.10
CA GLY A 15 6.41 -22.14 -16.77
C GLY A 15 6.17 -20.64 -16.69
N VAL A 16 6.63 -19.87 -17.68
CA VAL A 16 6.39 -18.43 -17.78
C VAL A 16 4.89 -18.14 -17.94
N LEU A 17 4.19 -18.89 -18.78
CA LEU A 17 2.75 -18.72 -19.00
C LEU A 17 1.95 -18.99 -17.71
N ALA A 18 2.26 -20.07 -17.00
CA ALA A 18 1.64 -20.40 -15.72
C ALA A 18 1.91 -19.31 -14.67
N PHE A 19 3.15 -18.80 -14.61
CA PHE A 19 3.50 -17.69 -13.73
C PHE A 19 2.70 -16.43 -14.05
N LEU A 20 2.56 -16.06 -15.33
CA LEU A 20 1.78 -14.89 -15.74
C LEU A 20 0.29 -15.03 -15.38
N VAL A 21 -0.28 -16.22 -15.57
CA VAL A 21 -1.69 -16.49 -15.18
C VAL A 21 -1.86 -16.39 -13.68
N LEU A 22 -0.98 -17.01 -12.88
CA LEU A 22 -1.02 -16.92 -11.42
C LEU A 22 -0.85 -15.49 -10.94
N ALA A 23 0.09 -14.74 -11.52
CA ALA A 23 0.26 -13.32 -11.23
C ALA A 23 -1.04 -12.56 -11.52
N PHE A 24 -1.63 -12.71 -12.70
CA PHE A 24 -2.89 -12.05 -13.06
C PHE A 24 -4.02 -12.37 -12.08
N PHE A 25 -4.16 -13.62 -11.64
CA PHE A 25 -5.13 -14.01 -10.63
C PHE A 25 -4.89 -13.32 -9.29
N VAL A 26 -3.63 -13.26 -8.82
CA VAL A 26 -3.27 -12.55 -7.59
C VAL A 26 -3.56 -11.05 -7.71
N LEU A 27 -3.19 -10.41 -8.84
CA LEU A 27 -3.41 -8.99 -9.09
C LEU A 27 -4.90 -8.63 -9.18
N SER A 28 -5.70 -9.54 -9.73
CA SER A 28 -7.15 -9.36 -9.88
C SER A 28 -7.92 -9.70 -8.62
N THR A 29 -7.23 -10.13 -7.54
CA THR A 29 -7.95 -10.44 -6.31
C THR A 29 -8.63 -9.19 -5.76
N PRO A 30 -9.86 -9.34 -5.23
CA PRO A 30 -10.56 -8.23 -4.58
C PRO A 30 -9.73 -7.64 -3.43
N THR A 31 -8.85 -8.42 -2.80
CA THR A 31 -7.92 -7.92 -1.79
C THR A 31 -6.95 -6.88 -2.33
N VAL A 32 -6.25 -7.13 -3.44
CA VAL A 32 -5.30 -6.15 -4.03
C VAL A 32 -6.03 -4.85 -4.38
N ASN A 33 -7.22 -4.97 -4.99
CA ASN A 33 -8.03 -3.80 -5.35
C ASN A 33 -8.54 -3.02 -4.12
N SER A 34 -8.98 -3.71 -3.07
CA SER A 34 -9.41 -3.05 -1.83
C SER A 34 -8.23 -2.38 -1.11
N LEU A 35 -7.07 -3.04 -1.04
CA LEU A 35 -5.86 -2.45 -0.46
C LEU A 35 -5.42 -1.21 -1.24
N PHE A 36 -5.50 -1.28 -2.58
CA PHE A 36 -5.25 -0.14 -3.46
C PHE A 36 -6.22 1.01 -3.17
N SER A 37 -7.51 0.71 -2.98
CA SER A 37 -8.51 1.72 -2.62
C SER A 37 -8.19 2.38 -1.27
N CYS A 38 -7.84 1.60 -0.24
CA CYS A 38 -7.41 2.12 1.06
C CYS A 38 -6.25 3.11 0.92
N LEU A 39 -5.23 2.70 0.15
CA LEU A 39 -4.02 3.50 -0.05
C LEU A 39 -4.30 4.77 -0.85
N SER A 40 -5.15 4.68 -1.88
CA SER A 40 -5.54 5.84 -2.69
C SER A 40 -6.30 6.86 -1.86
N GLU A 41 -7.22 6.40 -1.00
CA GLU A 41 -7.99 7.28 -0.12
C GLU A 41 -7.11 7.94 0.94
N TYR A 42 -6.19 7.19 1.54
CA TYR A 42 -5.18 7.74 2.45
C TYR A 42 -4.36 8.86 1.79
N ASN A 43 -3.83 8.60 0.60
CA ASN A 43 -3.04 9.57 -0.15
C ASN A 43 -3.85 10.83 -0.50
N PHE A 44 -5.11 10.66 -0.90
CA PHE A 44 -6.00 11.78 -1.20
C PHE A 44 -6.25 12.65 0.04
N LYS A 45 -6.63 12.03 1.17
CA LYS A 45 -6.90 12.75 2.43
C LYS A 45 -5.65 13.45 2.96
N MET A 46 -4.52 12.76 2.96
CA MET A 46 -3.26 13.34 3.42
C MET A 46 -2.78 14.46 2.49
N GLY A 47 -2.93 14.30 1.17
CA GLY A 47 -2.63 15.33 0.18
C GLY A 47 -3.46 16.60 0.38
N ASN A 48 -4.77 16.46 0.62
CA ASN A 48 -5.64 17.59 0.95
C ASN A 48 -5.23 18.27 2.26
N ASN A 49 -4.97 17.50 3.32
CA ASN A 49 -4.52 18.06 4.59
C ASN A 49 -3.21 18.84 4.45
N ILE A 50 -2.26 18.34 3.66
CA ILE A 50 -0.99 19.03 3.38
C ILE A 50 -1.23 20.31 2.58
N ALA A 51 -2.12 20.27 1.57
CA ALA A 51 -2.46 21.45 0.78
C ALA A 51 -3.07 22.56 1.63
N ILE A 52 -4.06 22.21 2.47
CA ILE A 52 -4.72 23.15 3.39
C ILE A 52 -3.72 23.66 4.43
N ALA A 53 -2.91 22.77 5.02
CA ALA A 53 -1.87 23.16 5.97
C ALA A 53 -0.90 24.20 5.39
N ARG A 54 -0.58 24.08 4.10
CA ARG A 54 0.28 25.03 3.38
C ARG A 54 -0.41 26.36 3.14
N GLU A 55 -1.68 26.34 2.73
CA GLU A 55 -2.48 27.54 2.47
C GLU A 55 -2.76 28.35 3.74
N GLU A 56 -3.21 27.67 4.79
CA GLU A 56 -3.57 28.27 6.08
C GLU A 56 -2.37 28.42 7.04
N ARG A 57 -1.17 28.02 6.63
CA ARG A 57 0.07 28.05 7.44
C ARG A 57 -0.11 27.43 8.82
N TRP A 58 -0.65 26.21 8.85
CA TRP A 58 -0.87 25.48 10.09
C TRP A 58 0.42 25.31 10.88
N ASN A 59 0.31 25.41 12.21
CA ASN A 59 1.37 24.96 13.08
C ASN A 59 1.49 23.42 13.02
N LYS A 60 2.64 22.89 13.44
CA LYS A 60 2.91 21.45 13.37
C LYS A 60 1.88 20.61 14.14
N GLU A 61 1.42 21.10 15.29
CA GLU A 61 0.38 20.47 16.10
C GLU A 61 -0.91 20.23 15.31
N LYS A 62 -1.40 21.26 14.61
CA LYS A 62 -2.62 21.18 13.79
C LYS A 62 -2.44 20.26 12.59
N VAL A 63 -1.26 20.25 11.96
CA VAL A 63 -0.94 19.28 10.90
C VAL A 63 -1.00 17.85 11.43
N CYS A 64 -0.43 17.62 12.60
CA CYS A 64 -0.39 16.32 13.26
C CYS A 64 -1.76 15.82 13.68
N THR A 65 -2.54 16.65 14.36
CA THR A 65 -3.89 16.29 14.79
C THR A 65 -4.85 16.11 13.61
N ALA A 66 -4.71 16.90 12.54
CA ALA A 66 -5.51 16.73 11.32
C ALA A 66 -5.09 15.50 10.48
N GLY A 67 -3.82 15.11 10.51
CA GLY A 67 -3.31 13.91 9.82
C GLY A 67 -3.70 12.60 10.49
N LYS A 68 -3.91 12.62 11.82
CA LYS A 68 -4.21 11.41 12.62
C LYS A 68 -5.47 10.66 12.15
N PRO A 69 -6.62 11.29 11.88
CA PRO A 69 -7.81 10.59 11.37
C PRO A 69 -7.57 9.85 10.06
N ALA A 70 -6.86 10.47 9.11
CA ALA A 70 -6.56 9.84 7.83
C ALA A 70 -5.71 8.58 7.99
N LEU A 71 -4.73 8.61 8.91
CA LEU A 71 -3.91 7.44 9.22
C LEU A 71 -4.72 6.34 9.95
N VAL A 72 -5.59 6.70 10.91
CA VAL A 72 -6.46 5.72 11.60
C VAL A 72 -7.41 5.02 10.63
N GLU A 73 -8.03 5.77 9.73
CA GLU A 73 -8.91 5.20 8.69
C GLU A 73 -8.14 4.26 7.77
N PHE A 74 -6.92 4.63 7.37
CA PHE A 74 -6.06 3.76 6.58
C PHE A 74 -5.74 2.45 7.31
N LEU A 75 -5.37 2.50 8.59
CA LEU A 75 -5.08 1.32 9.40
C LEU A 75 -6.30 0.41 9.54
N SER A 76 -7.48 1.00 9.78
CA SER A 76 -8.74 0.26 9.84
C SER A 76 -9.06 -0.44 8.51
N CYS A 77 -8.90 0.28 7.40
CA CYS A 77 -9.09 -0.26 6.06
C CYS A 77 -8.10 -1.40 5.76
N TYR A 78 -6.82 -1.20 6.06
CA TYR A 78 -5.76 -2.20 5.91
C TYR A 78 -6.05 -3.47 6.71
N SER A 79 -6.42 -3.34 7.99
CA SER A 79 -6.77 -4.47 8.85
C SER A 79 -8.02 -5.21 8.36
N SER A 80 -9.03 -4.47 7.90
CA SER A 80 -10.28 -5.04 7.36
C SER A 80 -10.02 -5.83 6.09
N VAL A 81 -9.20 -5.30 5.17
CA VAL A 81 -8.77 -6.00 3.96
C VAL A 81 -7.94 -7.24 4.31
N GLY A 82 -7.08 -7.13 5.32
CA GLY A 82 -6.27 -8.24 5.80
C GLY A 82 -7.09 -9.41 6.33
N SER A 83 -8.10 -9.14 7.16
CA SER A 83 -8.99 -10.17 7.71
C SER A 83 -9.77 -10.96 6.65
N LYS A 84 -9.89 -10.40 5.43
CA LYS A 84 -10.63 -10.99 4.31
C LYS A 84 -9.71 -11.55 3.22
N SER A 85 -8.39 -11.43 3.38
CA SER A 85 -7.45 -11.90 2.38
C SER A 85 -7.13 -13.38 2.54
N LEU A 86 -7.07 -14.08 1.41
CA LEU A 86 -6.50 -15.43 1.33
C LEU A 86 -4.96 -15.41 1.30
N PHE A 87 -4.35 -14.24 1.12
CA PHE A 87 -2.90 -14.07 1.07
C PHE A 87 -2.42 -13.19 2.23
N PRO A 88 -1.16 -13.36 2.69
CA PRO A 88 -0.57 -12.43 3.65
C PRO A 88 -0.63 -10.99 3.13
N VAL A 89 -1.12 -10.07 3.96
CA VAL A 89 -1.34 -8.66 3.57
C VAL A 89 -0.05 -7.96 3.17
N ASP A 90 1.07 -8.36 3.76
CA ASP A 90 2.40 -7.86 3.38
C ASP A 90 2.77 -8.21 1.94
N LEU A 91 2.43 -9.43 1.49
CA LEU A 91 2.65 -9.85 0.12
C LEU A 91 1.75 -9.03 -0.83
N VAL A 92 0.49 -8.82 -0.46
CA VAL A 92 -0.47 -8.01 -1.21
C VAL A 92 -0.01 -6.54 -1.29
N SER A 93 0.52 -5.98 -0.20
CA SER A 93 1.09 -4.63 -0.15
C SER A 93 2.32 -4.50 -1.06
N GLN A 94 3.26 -5.44 -1.01
CA GLN A 94 4.42 -5.45 -1.90
C GLN A 94 4.03 -5.51 -3.38
N ILE A 95 3.05 -6.37 -3.70
CA ILE A 95 2.50 -6.49 -5.06
C ILE A 95 1.83 -5.18 -5.48
N THR A 96 1.05 -4.55 -4.60
CA THR A 96 0.39 -3.26 -4.86
C THR A 96 1.42 -2.16 -5.18
N ARG A 97 2.55 -2.13 -4.44
CA ARG A 97 3.66 -1.18 -4.66
C ARG A 97 4.34 -1.38 -6.02
N MET A 98 4.57 -2.63 -6.42
CA MET A 98 5.21 -2.93 -7.71
C MET A 98 4.36 -2.46 -8.90
N ILE A 99 3.04 -2.46 -8.76
CA ILE A 99 2.11 -2.06 -9.82
C ILE A 99 1.89 -0.54 -9.85
N LYS A 100 1.95 0.13 -8.68
CA LYS A 100 1.71 1.58 -8.54
C LYS A 100 2.85 2.28 -7.80
N PRO A 101 4.02 2.47 -8.45
CA PRO A 101 5.12 3.22 -7.87
C PRO A 101 4.72 4.69 -7.65
N GLY A 102 5.14 5.28 -6.52
CA GLY A 102 4.94 6.72 -6.21
C GLY A 102 3.80 7.05 -5.23
N THR A 103 3.17 6.06 -4.60
CA THR A 103 2.22 6.28 -3.50
C THR A 103 2.95 6.53 -2.18
N ILE A 104 2.58 7.59 -1.44
CA ILE A 104 3.14 7.89 -0.11
C ILE A 104 2.58 6.85 0.87
N GLY A 105 3.43 6.30 1.74
CA GLY A 105 3.01 5.35 2.76
C GLY A 105 2.53 4.00 2.20
N GLY A 106 3.17 3.50 1.13
CA GLY A 106 2.84 2.20 0.54
C GLY A 106 3.02 1.00 1.48
N ASP A 107 3.70 1.22 2.61
CA ASP A 107 3.76 0.34 3.77
C ASP A 107 3.12 1.05 4.98
N VAL A 108 2.29 0.32 5.72
CA VAL A 108 1.67 0.78 6.97
C VAL A 108 2.72 1.27 7.95
N ASN A 109 3.84 0.57 8.07
CA ASN A 109 4.91 0.97 8.99
C ASN A 109 5.58 2.27 8.53
N GLU A 110 5.70 2.47 7.22
CA GLU A 110 6.24 3.70 6.65
C GLU A 110 5.28 4.87 6.88
N ALA A 111 3.98 4.67 6.70
CA ALA A 111 2.95 5.67 6.97
C ALA A 111 2.93 6.09 8.46
N ILE A 112 2.96 5.12 9.38
CA ILE A 112 3.05 5.37 10.82
C ILE A 112 4.34 6.10 11.17
N LYS A 113 5.48 5.66 10.63
CA LYS A 113 6.79 6.29 10.89
C LYS A 113 6.82 7.75 10.41
N ILE A 114 6.32 8.03 9.21
CA ILE A 114 6.26 9.39 8.66
C ILE A 114 5.38 10.28 9.55
N HIS A 115 4.20 9.79 9.95
CA HIS A 115 3.31 10.51 10.84
C HIS A 115 3.94 10.78 12.22
N ASN A 116 4.41 9.73 12.90
CA ASN A 116 4.99 9.85 14.25
C ASN A 116 6.25 10.71 14.25
N SER A 117 7.11 10.62 13.23
CA SER A 117 8.30 11.48 13.13
C SER A 117 7.94 12.96 12.93
N SER A 118 6.83 13.24 12.24
CA SER A 118 6.30 14.60 12.07
C SER A 118 5.64 15.13 13.35
N CYS A 119 5.21 14.22 14.24
CA CYS A 119 4.47 14.48 15.47
C CYS A 119 5.24 14.13 16.74
N ILE A 120 6.57 14.11 16.67
CA ILE A 120 7.42 13.72 17.81
C ILE A 120 7.25 14.64 19.02
N ASP A 121 6.99 15.92 18.76
CA ASP A 121 6.77 16.95 19.78
C ASP A 121 5.34 16.92 20.38
N TYR A 122 4.45 16.06 19.85
CA TYR A 122 3.01 16.00 20.17
C TYR A 122 2.56 14.56 20.45
N PRO A 123 2.85 14.00 21.64
CA PRO A 123 2.63 12.59 21.95
C PRO A 123 1.18 12.15 21.84
N GLU A 124 0.22 13.02 22.11
CA GLU A 124 -1.22 12.77 21.93
C GLU A 124 -1.64 12.59 20.45
N ALA A 125 -0.84 13.09 19.52
CA ALA A 125 -1.08 12.96 18.08
C ALA A 125 -0.40 11.71 17.46
N GLN A 126 0.47 11.04 18.19
CA GLN A 126 1.15 9.81 17.74
C GLN A 126 0.19 8.61 17.71
N ILE A 127 0.52 7.63 16.88
CA ILE A 127 -0.17 6.34 16.78
C ILE A 127 0.82 5.24 17.16
N LEU A 128 0.45 4.42 18.13
CA LEU A 128 1.22 3.26 18.62
C LEU A 128 1.23 2.12 17.59
#